data_AF-A0A3N6ITV6-F1
#
_entry.id   AF-A0A3N6ITV6-F1
#
_cell.length_a   1.000
_cell.length_b   1.000
_cell.length_c   1.000
_cell.angle_alpha   90.00
_cell.angle_beta   90.00
_cell.angle_gamma   90.00
#
_symmetry.space_group_name_H-M   'P 1'
#
loop_
_entity.id
_entity.type
_entity.pdbx_description
1 polymer ?
#
loop_
_entity_poly.entity_id
_entity_poly.type
_entity_poly.pdbx_seq_one_letter_code
_entity_poly.pdbx_strand_id
1 'polypeptide(L)'
;MRSRLAARSTRLALAVAAAAALAATATPAATADSGSTAARACATNDLTFKITSKTQAGGYLLVTAKAKSGITCYLRGVFPSASFGSAANTELRPVEHSVSDDVVLSGSAAAYAGINPKSTNDENGRLFEKLHLSVTGDEDNFVTLNLPHLVQVDRPLATNWHADPADAVPYS
;
A
#
# COMPACT_ATOMS: atom_id res chain seq x y z
N MET A 1 34.89 -38.23 -49.95
CA MET A 1 34.52 -39.32 -50.88
C MET A 1 33.23 -39.97 -50.40
N ARG A 2 32.25 -40.07 -51.31
CA ARG A 2 31.10 -41.01 -51.34
C ARG A 2 29.89 -40.78 -50.42
N SER A 3 28.90 -40.13 -51.01
CA SER A 3 27.45 -40.28 -50.82
C SER A 3 26.98 -41.74 -50.82
N ARG A 4 25.82 -42.04 -50.19
CA ARG A 4 24.67 -42.77 -50.80
C ARG A 4 23.33 -42.41 -50.13
N LEU A 5 22.33 -42.21 -50.99
CA LEU A 5 20.92 -41.88 -50.75
C LEU A 5 20.03 -43.15 -50.53
N ALA A 6 18.77 -42.86 -50.17
CA ALA A 6 17.50 -43.53 -50.53
C ALA A 6 17.01 -44.64 -49.59
N ALA A 7 15.71 -44.85 -49.31
CA ALA A 7 14.44 -44.15 -49.56
C ALA A 7 13.34 -44.98 -48.83
N ARG A 8 12.23 -44.37 -48.40
CA ARG A 8 10.84 -44.76 -48.77
C ARG A 8 9.80 -44.11 -47.85
N SER A 9 8.87 -43.42 -48.51
CA SER A 9 7.61 -42.91 -47.99
C SER A 9 6.59 -44.04 -47.76
N THR A 10 5.73 -43.87 -46.75
CA THR A 10 4.32 -44.28 -46.83
C THR A 10 3.46 -43.26 -46.12
N ARG A 11 2.50 -42.75 -46.88
CA ARG A 11 1.47 -41.79 -46.53
C ARG A 11 0.47 -42.46 -45.58
N LEU A 12 -0.01 -41.73 -44.58
CA LEU A 12 -1.38 -41.89 -44.10
C LEU A 12 -1.98 -40.50 -43.97
N ALA A 13 -2.85 -40.16 -44.92
CA ALA A 13 -3.72 -39.01 -44.85
C ALA A 13 -4.98 -39.42 -44.08
N LEU A 14 -5.41 -38.60 -43.13
CA LEU A 14 -6.81 -38.52 -42.75
C LEU A 14 -7.13 -37.04 -42.51
N ALA A 15 -7.86 -36.46 -43.46
CA ALA A 15 -8.48 -35.15 -43.34
C ALA A 15 -9.90 -35.36 -42.83
N VAL A 16 -10.31 -34.61 -41.80
CA VAL A 16 -11.70 -34.19 -41.64
C VAL A 16 -11.71 -32.75 -41.14
N ALA A 17 -12.29 -31.90 -41.97
CA ALA A 17 -12.57 -30.51 -41.69
C ALA A 17 -13.81 -30.38 -40.77
N ALA A 18 -13.78 -29.41 -39.87
CA ALA A 18 -14.99 -28.78 -39.35
C ALA A 18 -14.68 -27.31 -39.06
N ALA A 19 -15.00 -26.46 -40.03
CA ALA A 19 -15.07 -25.02 -39.83
C ALA A 19 -16.34 -24.72 -39.01
N ALA A 20 -16.18 -24.15 -37.82
CA ALA A 20 -17.24 -23.45 -37.11
C ALA A 20 -16.78 -22.00 -36.95
N ALA A 21 -17.11 -21.17 -37.93
CA ALA A 21 -17.02 -19.73 -37.80
C ALA A 21 -18.20 -19.27 -36.92
N LEU A 22 -17.97 -19.10 -35.62
CA LEU A 22 -18.86 -18.27 -34.81
C LEU A 22 -18.54 -16.81 -35.13
N ALA A 23 -19.33 -16.23 -36.03
CA ALA A 23 -19.45 -14.79 -36.14
C ALA A 23 -20.17 -14.28 -34.87
N ALA A 24 -19.41 -14.05 -33.81
CA ALA A 24 -19.86 -13.23 -32.70
C ALA A 24 -19.86 -11.78 -33.18
N THR A 25 -21.03 -11.28 -33.59
CA THR A 25 -21.28 -9.84 -33.65
C THR A 25 -21.19 -9.31 -32.23
N ALA A 26 -19.98 -8.93 -31.82
CA ALA A 26 -19.76 -8.17 -30.60
C ALA A 26 -20.32 -6.78 -30.84
N THR A 27 -21.59 -6.58 -30.48
CA THR A 27 -22.12 -5.25 -30.20
C THR A 27 -21.22 -4.66 -29.11
N PRO A 28 -20.52 -3.53 -29.32
CA PRO A 28 -19.92 -2.84 -28.20
C PRO A 28 -21.09 -2.38 -27.33
N ALA A 29 -21.33 -3.10 -26.24
CA ALA A 29 -22.07 -2.54 -25.14
C ALA A 29 -21.23 -1.37 -24.66
N ALA A 30 -21.57 -0.16 -25.12
CA ALA A 30 -21.13 1.06 -24.49
C ALA A 30 -21.69 0.99 -23.06
N THR A 31 -20.90 0.47 -22.13
CA THR A 31 -21.05 0.78 -20.72
C THR A 31 -20.87 2.29 -20.64
N ALA A 32 -22.00 3.00 -20.61
CA ALA A 32 -22.06 4.35 -20.14
C ALA A 32 -21.52 4.33 -18.72
N ASP A 33 -20.23 4.66 -18.58
CA ASP A 33 -19.63 5.01 -17.31
C ASP A 33 -20.37 6.26 -16.82
N SER A 34 -21.44 6.01 -16.07
CA SER A 34 -22.26 7.03 -15.47
C SER A 34 -21.47 7.62 -14.31
N GLY A 35 -20.53 8.50 -14.63
CA GLY A 35 -20.07 9.62 -13.79
C GLY A 35 -19.96 9.36 -12.29
N SER A 36 -19.42 8.23 -11.87
CA SER A 36 -18.86 8.13 -10.53
C SER A 36 -17.41 8.53 -10.68
N THR A 37 -17.09 9.79 -10.38
CA THR A 37 -15.72 10.19 -10.03
C THR A 37 -15.37 9.46 -8.72
N ALA A 38 -15.18 8.15 -8.80
CA ALA A 38 -14.55 7.39 -7.74
C ALA A 38 -13.25 8.12 -7.46
N ALA A 39 -13.08 8.58 -6.22
CA ALA A 39 -11.85 9.22 -5.81
C ALA A 39 -10.69 8.32 -6.25
N ARG A 40 -9.62 8.89 -6.80
CA ARG A 40 -8.41 8.10 -7.12
C ARG A 40 -7.68 7.74 -5.84
N ALA A 41 -6.79 6.75 -5.87
CA ALA A 41 -5.89 6.48 -4.75
C ALA A 41 -5.01 7.71 -4.48
N CYS A 42 -4.73 8.01 -3.21
CA CYS A 42 -3.79 9.05 -2.83
C CYS A 42 -2.35 8.59 -3.11
N ALA A 43 -1.54 9.46 -3.71
CA ALA A 43 -0.09 9.36 -3.70
C ALA A 43 0.46 10.08 -2.46
N THR A 44 1.68 9.75 -2.03
CA THR A 44 2.34 10.42 -0.90
C THR A 44 2.41 11.93 -1.11
N ASN A 45 2.69 12.37 -2.34
CA ASN A 45 2.79 13.78 -2.70
C ASN A 45 1.45 14.53 -2.73
N ASP A 46 0.32 13.83 -2.65
CA ASP A 46 -1.00 14.46 -2.54
C ASP A 46 -1.33 14.87 -1.11
N LEU A 47 -0.55 14.39 -0.15
CA LEU A 47 -0.87 14.45 1.26
C LEU A 47 0.07 15.39 2.00
N THR A 48 -0.45 15.89 3.11
CA THR A 48 0.34 16.52 4.16
C THR A 48 0.27 15.62 5.38
N PHE A 49 1.42 15.39 6.00
CA PHE A 49 1.53 14.52 7.16
C PHE A 49 1.97 15.31 8.38
N LYS A 50 1.43 14.93 9.54
CA LYS A 50 1.84 15.45 10.85
C LYS A 50 2.02 14.29 11.80
N ILE A 51 3.09 14.33 12.60
CA ILE A 51 3.30 13.38 13.70
C ILE A 51 3.05 14.08 15.02
N THR A 52 2.33 13.40 15.92
CA THR A 52 2.17 13.83 17.30
C THR A 52 2.42 12.64 18.23
N SER A 53 3.04 12.89 19.38
CA SER A 53 3.16 11.87 20.41
C SER A 53 1.89 11.81 21.26
N LYS A 54 1.50 10.60 21.65
CA LYS A 54 0.35 10.28 22.48
C LYS A 54 0.82 9.42 23.64
N THR A 55 0.17 9.55 24.79
CA THR A 55 0.52 8.85 26.04
C THR A 55 -0.31 7.61 26.30
N GLN A 56 -1.33 7.34 25.48
CA GLN A 56 -2.16 6.14 25.59
C GLN A 56 -1.37 4.90 25.16
N ALA A 57 -1.80 3.71 25.59
CA ALA A 57 -1.18 2.42 25.22
C ALA A 57 0.34 2.36 25.46
N GLY A 58 0.84 2.99 26.54
CA GLY A 58 2.28 3.01 26.84
C GLY A 58 3.08 4.04 26.05
N GLY A 59 2.44 4.82 25.18
CA GLY A 59 3.05 5.85 24.37
C GLY A 59 3.16 5.44 22.90
N TYR A 60 2.63 6.27 22.00
CA TYR A 60 2.70 6.00 20.56
C TYR A 60 2.81 7.29 19.74
N LEU A 61 3.16 7.15 18.46
CA LEU A 61 3.16 8.26 17.50
C LEU A 61 1.88 8.18 16.66
N LEU A 62 1.05 9.22 16.73
CA LEU A 62 -0.10 9.38 15.84
C LEU A 62 0.32 10.14 14.59
N VAL A 63 0.26 9.46 13.45
CA VAL A 63 0.41 10.07 12.12
C VAL A 63 -0.96 10.53 11.65
N THR A 64 -1.06 11.80 11.27
CA THR A 64 -2.26 12.38 10.65
C THR A 64 -1.94 12.71 9.20
N ALA A 65 -2.71 12.15 8.27
CA ALA A 65 -2.63 12.44 6.84
C ALA A 65 -3.85 13.27 6.40
N LYS A 66 -3.62 14.32 5.62
CA LYS A 66 -4.67 15.14 5.00
C LYS A 66 -4.36 15.39 3.53
N ALA A 67 -5.38 15.34 2.69
CA ALA A 67 -5.24 15.79 1.30
C ALA A 67 -4.84 17.27 1.24
N LYS A 68 -3.93 17.60 0.33
CA LYS A 68 -3.62 19.00 0.00
C LYS A 68 -4.87 19.69 -0.55
N SER A 69 -4.90 21.02 -0.44
CA SER A 69 -6.04 21.82 -0.91
C SER A 69 -6.37 21.52 -2.38
N GLY A 70 -7.65 21.30 -2.67
CA GLY A 70 -8.15 20.97 -4.01
C GLY A 70 -7.98 19.52 -4.45
N ILE A 71 -7.41 18.65 -3.60
CA ILE A 71 -7.28 17.22 -3.89
C ILE A 71 -8.40 16.43 -3.19
N THR A 72 -9.00 15.51 -3.94
CA THR A 72 -9.85 14.44 -3.42
C THR A 72 -9.26 13.10 -3.84
N CYS A 73 -8.95 12.26 -2.87
CA CYS A 73 -8.39 10.93 -3.09
C CYS A 73 -8.80 9.99 -1.94
N TYR A 74 -8.61 8.68 -2.08
CA TYR A 74 -8.77 7.74 -0.97
C TYR A 74 -7.41 7.17 -0.54
N LEU A 75 -7.24 7.05 0.78
CA LEU A 75 -6.20 6.22 1.36
C LEU A 75 -6.79 4.84 1.61
N ARG A 76 -6.07 3.80 1.18
CA ARG A 76 -6.48 2.43 1.47
C ARG A 76 -6.40 2.18 2.98
N GLY A 77 -7.33 1.38 3.50
CA GLY A 77 -7.34 0.94 4.90
C GLY A 77 -6.23 -0.07 5.23
N VAL A 78 -4.99 0.20 4.82
CA VAL A 78 -3.78 -0.58 5.11
C VAL A 78 -2.80 0.30 5.90
N PHE A 79 -1.85 -0.32 6.60
CA PHE A 79 -0.81 0.42 7.32
C PHE A 79 0.10 1.20 6.36
N PRO A 80 0.68 2.34 6.79
CA PRO A 80 1.64 3.09 5.99
C PRO A 80 2.94 2.31 5.79
N SER A 81 3.58 2.54 4.64
CA SER A 81 4.96 2.12 4.42
C SER A 81 5.89 3.16 5.05
N ALA A 82 6.69 2.78 6.04
CA ALA A 82 7.63 3.71 6.67
C ALA A 82 8.79 3.00 7.35
N SER A 83 9.89 3.74 7.54
CA SER A 83 11.01 3.32 8.38
C SER A 83 11.64 4.49 9.13
N PHE A 84 12.16 4.24 10.33
CA PHE A 84 12.89 5.25 11.11
C PHE A 84 14.33 5.48 10.61
N GLY A 85 14.81 4.64 9.70
CA GLY A 85 16.14 4.68 9.13
C GLY A 85 16.47 3.36 8.43
N SER A 86 17.67 3.23 7.86
CA SER A 86 18.09 2.07 7.06
C SER A 86 18.60 0.87 7.87
N ALA A 87 18.48 0.92 9.20
CA ALA A 87 18.95 -0.18 10.05
C ALA A 87 17.99 -1.37 10.00
N ALA A 88 18.45 -2.54 10.44
CA ALA A 88 17.53 -3.65 10.69
C ALA A 88 16.51 -3.27 11.78
N ASN A 89 15.29 -3.81 11.66
CA ASN A 89 14.21 -3.68 12.64
C ASN A 89 13.68 -2.25 12.87
N THR A 90 13.80 -1.35 11.88
CA THR A 90 13.27 0.02 11.91
C THR A 90 12.08 0.23 10.98
N GLU A 91 11.78 -0.74 10.12
CA GLU A 91 10.64 -0.73 9.20
C GLU A 91 9.35 -1.08 9.94
N LEU A 92 8.26 -0.39 9.60
CA LEU A 92 6.94 -0.67 10.17
C LEU A 92 6.42 -2.03 9.75
N ARG A 93 5.80 -2.71 10.70
CA ARG A 93 5.02 -3.93 10.44
C ARG A 93 3.57 -3.72 10.87
N PRO A 94 2.60 -4.40 10.24
CA PRO A 94 1.20 -4.25 10.61
C PRO A 94 0.92 -4.85 12.00
N VAL A 95 0.09 -4.16 12.80
CA VAL A 95 -0.54 -4.75 14.01
C VAL A 95 -1.84 -5.49 13.67
N GLU A 96 -2.54 -5.07 12.62
CA GLU A 96 -3.85 -5.59 12.24
C GLU A 96 -3.73 -6.67 11.16
N HIS A 97 -4.59 -7.68 11.24
CA HIS A 97 -4.61 -8.81 10.31
C HIS A 97 -5.60 -8.62 9.16
N SER A 98 -6.52 -7.67 9.29
CA SER A 98 -7.51 -7.32 8.28
C SER A 98 -7.22 -5.94 7.72
N VAL A 99 -7.66 -5.68 6.49
CA VAL A 99 -7.72 -4.32 5.97
C VAL A 99 -8.91 -3.59 6.60
N SER A 100 -8.72 -2.33 6.92
CA SER A 100 -9.78 -1.40 7.33
C SER A 100 -10.53 -0.87 6.10
N ASP A 101 -11.60 -0.10 6.35
CA ASP A 101 -12.26 0.66 5.29
C ASP A 101 -11.33 1.74 4.71
N ASP A 102 -11.50 2.03 3.42
CA ASP A 102 -10.78 3.11 2.77
C ASP A 102 -11.23 4.48 3.31
N VAL A 103 -10.27 5.37 3.53
CA VAL A 103 -10.53 6.71 4.04
C VAL A 103 -10.52 7.72 2.89
N VAL A 104 -11.68 8.29 2.57
CA VAL A 104 -11.79 9.36 1.57
C VAL A 104 -11.31 10.68 2.18
N LEU A 105 -10.28 11.27 1.57
CA LEU A 105 -9.70 12.54 1.98
C LEU A 105 -10.13 13.65 1.03
N SER A 106 -10.81 14.65 1.57
CA SER A 106 -11.14 15.92 0.92
C SER A 106 -11.40 16.99 1.96
N GLY A 107 -11.16 18.26 1.63
CA GLY A 107 -11.40 19.38 2.54
C GLY A 107 -10.65 19.24 3.86
N SER A 108 -11.39 19.07 4.97
CA SER A 108 -10.83 18.93 6.33
C SER A 108 -10.66 17.48 6.80
N ALA A 109 -11.14 16.50 6.02
CA ALA A 109 -11.06 15.09 6.36
C ALA A 109 -9.60 14.64 6.54
N ALA A 110 -9.39 13.71 7.46
CA ALA A 110 -8.08 13.20 7.80
C ALA A 110 -8.12 11.69 7.99
N ALA A 111 -6.98 11.06 7.72
CA ALA A 111 -6.72 9.68 8.09
C ALA A 111 -5.67 9.63 9.19
N TYR A 112 -5.75 8.59 10.01
CA TYR A 112 -4.95 8.41 11.20
C TYR A 112 -4.31 7.03 11.21
N ALA A 113 -3.03 6.96 11.53
CA ALA A 113 -2.33 5.70 11.78
C ALA A 113 -1.51 5.85 13.06
N GLY A 114 -1.62 4.88 13.95
CA GLY A 114 -0.81 4.79 15.15
C GLY A 114 0.44 3.98 14.90
N ILE A 115 1.59 4.47 15.38
CA ILE A 115 2.86 3.75 15.34
C ILE A 115 3.31 3.52 16.78
N ASN A 116 3.39 2.24 17.18
CA ASN A 116 4.14 1.82 18.35
C ASN A 116 5.61 1.67 17.93
N PRO A 117 6.52 2.57 18.35
CA PRO A 117 7.90 2.53 17.90
C PRO A 117 8.69 1.34 18.47
N LYS A 118 8.23 0.75 19.58
CA LYS A 118 8.91 -0.34 20.27
C LYS A 118 7.92 -1.39 20.75
N SER A 119 7.87 -2.52 20.04
CA SER A 119 6.99 -3.65 20.39
C SER A 119 7.65 -4.70 21.29
N THR A 120 8.89 -4.46 21.68
CA THR A 120 9.70 -5.41 22.44
C THR A 120 9.72 -5.01 23.91
N ASN A 121 9.91 -5.99 24.80
CA ASN A 121 9.91 -5.74 26.26
C ASN A 121 11.33 -5.66 26.87
N ASP A 122 12.37 -5.66 26.03
CA ASP A 122 13.76 -5.54 26.47
C ASP A 122 14.23 -4.09 26.44
N GLU A 123 15.47 -3.83 26.87
CA GLU A 123 16.08 -2.48 26.82
C GLU A 123 16.75 -2.18 25.48
N ASN A 124 16.56 -3.04 24.46
CA ASN A 124 17.17 -2.84 23.16
C ASN A 124 16.46 -1.71 22.40
N GLY A 125 17.00 -1.43 21.22
CA GLY A 125 16.48 -0.42 20.32
C GLY A 125 17.46 0.72 20.12
N ARG A 126 17.06 1.62 19.23
CA ARG A 126 17.91 2.72 18.78
C ARG A 126 17.13 4.01 18.76
N LEU A 127 17.81 5.11 19.04
CA LEU A 127 17.20 6.43 19.04
C LEU A 127 17.19 7.01 17.62
N PHE A 128 16.05 7.57 17.24
CA PHE A 128 15.84 8.26 15.98
C PHE A 128 15.14 9.60 16.18
N GLU A 129 15.40 10.52 15.25
CA GLU A 129 14.77 11.86 15.21
C GLU A 129 13.82 12.00 14.01
N LYS A 130 13.82 11.03 13.10
CA LYS A 130 13.12 11.13 11.81
C LYS A 130 12.37 9.83 11.49
N LEU A 131 11.30 9.98 10.72
CA LEU A 131 10.55 8.90 10.09
C LEU A 131 10.47 9.18 8.59
N HIS A 132 10.84 8.21 7.77
CA HIS A 132 10.62 8.23 6.32
C HIS A 132 9.32 7.49 6.04
N LEU A 133 8.33 8.18 5.48
CA LEU A 133 6.96 7.67 5.32
C LEU A 133 6.47 7.86 3.90
N SER A 134 5.80 6.84 3.37
CA SER A 134 5.06 6.88 2.10
C SER A 134 3.68 6.24 2.26
N VAL A 135 2.82 6.50 1.28
CA VAL A 135 1.64 5.66 1.05
C VAL A 135 2.13 4.32 0.53
N THR A 136 1.52 3.24 1.02
CA THR A 136 1.83 1.86 0.58
C THR A 136 1.53 1.70 -0.91
N GLY A 137 2.51 1.24 -1.67
CA GLY A 137 2.48 1.18 -3.14
C GLY A 137 2.95 2.45 -3.86
N ASP A 138 3.43 3.45 -3.11
CA ASP A 138 4.03 4.69 -3.64
C ASP A 138 5.38 4.99 -2.95
N GLU A 139 6.18 3.95 -2.67
CA GLU A 139 7.43 4.03 -1.91
C GLU A 139 8.53 4.86 -2.61
N ASP A 140 8.46 5.01 -3.94
CA ASP A 140 9.34 5.91 -4.70
C ASP A 140 9.16 7.39 -4.29
N ASN A 141 8.00 7.72 -3.71
CA ASN A 141 7.67 9.02 -3.18
C ASN A 141 7.51 8.94 -1.66
N PHE A 142 8.51 9.38 -0.90
CA PHE A 142 8.45 9.43 0.55
C PHE A 142 8.62 10.86 1.08
N VAL A 143 8.06 11.11 2.27
CA VAL A 143 8.32 12.30 3.07
C VAL A 143 9.22 11.95 4.24
N THR A 144 10.05 12.89 4.67
CA THR A 144 10.81 12.77 5.92
C THR A 144 10.18 13.66 6.97
N LEU A 145 9.68 13.05 8.03
CA LEU A 145 8.97 13.70 9.12
C LEU A 145 9.89 13.77 10.34
N ASN A 146 10.02 14.97 10.92
CA ASN A 146 10.72 15.12 12.19
C ASN A 146 9.83 14.57 13.32
N LEU A 147 10.44 13.78 14.20
CA LEU A 147 9.77 13.26 15.37
C LEU A 147 9.66 14.34 16.45
N PRO A 148 8.62 14.29 17.29
CA PRO A 148 8.40 15.29 18.34
C PRO A 148 9.49 15.28 19.44
N HIS A 149 10.28 14.20 19.52
CA HIS A 149 11.42 14.01 20.41
C HIS A 149 12.26 12.83 19.87
N LEU A 150 13.39 12.52 20.52
CA LEU A 150 14.14 11.30 20.27
C LEU A 150 13.28 10.08 20.64
N VAL A 151 13.03 9.20 19.67
CA VAL A 151 12.20 8.00 19.85
C VAL A 151 13.08 6.76 19.84
N GLN A 152 12.93 5.91 20.86
CA GLN A 152 13.56 4.59 20.89
C GLN A 152 12.74 3.60 20.05
N VAL A 153 13.38 2.98 19.08
CA VAL A 153 12.75 2.11 18.09
C VAL A 153 13.34 0.71 18.16
N ASP A 154 12.46 -0.29 18.22
CA ASP A 154 12.79 -1.71 18.05
C ASP A 154 11.56 -2.48 17.55
N ARG A 155 11.64 -2.99 16.32
CA ARG A 155 10.55 -3.73 15.65
C ARG A 155 9.23 -2.94 15.72
N PRO A 156 9.18 -1.72 15.16
CA PRO A 156 8.00 -0.87 15.27
C PRO A 156 6.81 -1.49 14.57
N LEU A 157 5.62 -1.26 15.14
CA LEU A 157 4.36 -1.72 14.58
C LEU A 157 3.44 -0.54 14.28
N ALA A 158 2.58 -0.70 13.28
CA ALA A 158 1.62 0.32 12.87
C ALA A 158 0.22 -0.24 12.67
N THR A 159 -0.78 0.57 13.02
CA THR A 159 -2.17 0.35 12.59
C THR A 159 -2.31 0.65 11.10
N ASN A 160 -3.39 0.16 10.52
CA ASN A 160 -3.94 0.66 9.28
C ASN A 160 -4.32 2.14 9.39
N TRP A 161 -4.56 2.75 8.24
CA TRP A 161 -5.25 4.03 8.18
C TRP A 161 -6.71 3.91 8.62
N HIS A 162 -7.11 4.79 9.53
CA HIS A 162 -8.47 4.90 10.06
C HIS A 162 -9.01 6.33 9.92
N ALA A 163 -10.32 6.48 9.80
CA ALA A 163 -10.97 7.79 9.74
C ALA A 163 -11.13 8.45 11.12
N ASP A 164 -11.17 7.64 12.18
CA ASP A 164 -11.22 8.08 13.58
C ASP A 164 -9.84 7.86 14.24
N PRO A 165 -9.25 8.87 14.91
CA PRO A 165 -8.00 8.67 15.66
C PRO A 165 -8.12 7.69 16.83
N ALA A 166 -9.32 7.41 17.35
CA ALA A 166 -9.54 6.43 18.42
C ALA A 166 -9.30 4.98 17.94
N ASP A 167 -9.54 4.71 16.66
CA ASP A 167 -9.29 3.40 16.05
C ASP A 167 -7.80 3.22 15.68
N ALA A 168 -7.05 4.32 15.60
CA ALA A 168 -5.62 4.34 15.32
C ALA A 168 -4.74 4.20 16.59
N VAL A 169 -5.25 3.60 17.66
CA VAL A 169 -4.46 3.31 18.88
C VAL A 169 -3.82 1.94 18.74
N PRO A 170 -2.47 1.83 18.63
CA PRO A 170 -1.81 0.56 18.43
C PRO A 170 -1.84 -0.26 19.72
N TYR A 171 -1.99 -1.58 19.59
CA TYR A 171 -1.78 -2.50 20.70
C TYR A 171 -0.29 -2.58 21.05
N SER A 172 0.00 -2.72 22.35
CA SER A 172 1.35 -2.87 22.91
C SER A 172 1.83 -4.31 22.84
#